data_AF-E2S6M0-F1
#
_entry.id   AF-E2S6M0-F1
#
_cell.length_a   1.000
_cell.length_b   1.000
_cell.length_c   1.000
_cell.angle_alpha   90.00
_cell.angle_beta   90.00
_cell.angle_gamma   90.00
#
_symmetry.space_group_name_H-M   'P 1'
#
loop_
_entity.id
_entity.type
_entity.pdbx_description
1 polymer ?
#
loop_
_entity_poly.entity_id
_entity_poly.type
_entity_poly.pdbx_seq_one_letter_code
_entity_poly.pdbx_strand_id
1 'polypeptide(L)' 'MVATGRYLLDRAIFGALRRITSGKGGELQLTDAIVLLISEGRPVHVVVHDGIRHDLGNPAGFIPASVEFGLRHPK' A
#
# COMPACT_ATOMS: atom_id res chain seq x y z
N MET A 1 11.84 -3.54 -0.10
CA MET A 1 10.61 -3.55 0.73
C MET A 1 9.53 -2.79 -0.03
N VAL A 2 8.32 -3.32 -0.13
CA VAL A 2 7.22 -2.73 -0.93
C VAL A 2 6.00 -2.54 -0.04
N ALA A 3 5.26 -1.43 -0.21
CA ALA A 3 4.03 -1.18 0.52
C ALA A 3 2.94 -2.19 0.10
N THR A 4 2.30 -2.85 1.07
CA THR A 4 1.30 -3.93 0.82
C THR A 4 -0.13 -3.39 0.64
N GLY A 5 -0.33 -2.06 0.67
CA GLY A 5 -1.67 -1.46 0.61
C GLY A 5 -2.46 -1.64 1.91
N ARG A 6 -1.77 -1.64 3.06
CA ARG A 6 -2.36 -1.68 4.41
C ARG A 6 -1.79 -0.50 5.19
N TYR A 7 -2.69 0.34 5.72
CA TYR A 7 -2.29 1.58 6.37
C TYR A 7 -3.15 1.80 7.62
N LEU A 8 -2.50 2.19 8.71
CA LEU A 8 -3.13 2.80 9.87
C LEU A 8 -2.56 4.21 9.97
N LEU A 9 -3.35 5.22 9.63
CA LEU A 9 -2.88 6.59 9.43
C LEU A 9 -3.46 7.53 10.48
N ASP A 10 -2.61 8.40 11.03
CA ASP A 10 -3.04 9.53 11.85
C ASP A 10 -3.93 10.47 11.02
N ARG A 11 -4.88 11.14 11.68
CA ARG A 11 -5.81 12.09 11.03
C ARG A 11 -5.10 13.23 10.29
N ALA A 12 -3.86 13.56 10.66
CA ALA A 12 -3.04 14.53 9.96
C ALA A 12 -2.85 14.21 8.47
N ILE A 13 -3.03 12.95 8.05
CA ILE A 13 -3.00 12.57 6.64
C ILE A 13 -3.96 13.39 5.79
N PHE A 14 -5.14 13.75 6.29
CA PHE A 14 -6.08 14.58 5.54
C PHE A 14 -5.54 15.99 5.29
N GLY A 15 -4.77 16.53 6.24
CA GLY A 15 -4.07 17.80 6.08
C GLY A 15 -2.93 17.71 5.06
N ALA A 16 -2.17 16.61 5.05
CA ALA A 16 -1.14 16.37 4.05
C ALA A 16 -1.73 16.18 2.63
N LEU A 17 -2.79 15.38 2.49
CA LEU A 17 -3.46 15.13 1.20
C LEU A 17 -3.96 16.40 0.51
N ARG A 18 -4.36 17.44 1.28
CA ARG A 18 -4.76 18.74 0.72
C ARG A 18 -3.60 19.60 0.23
N ARG A 19 -2.36 19.27 0.58
CA ARG A 19 -1.17 20.07 0.30
C ARG A 19 -0.26 19.48 -0.76
N ILE A 20 -0.34 18.16 -0.97
CA ILE A 20 0.41 17.53 -2.05
C ILE A 20 -0.10 17.97 -3.42
N THR A 21 0.79 17.94 -4.40
CA THR A 21 0.48 18.16 -5.81
C THR A 21 0.44 16.83 -6.55
N SER A 22 -0.07 16.82 -7.78
CA SER A 22 -0.09 15.63 -8.64
C SER A 22 1.32 15.07 -8.83
N GLY A 23 1.48 13.80 -8.50
CA GLY A 23 2.72 13.05 -8.63
C GLY A 23 2.72 12.18 -9.88
N LYS A 24 3.06 10.90 -9.70
CA LYS A 24 3.12 9.91 -10.78
C LYS A 24 1.76 9.79 -11.48
N GLY A 25 1.76 9.85 -12.81
CA GLY A 25 0.57 9.70 -13.64
C GLY A 25 -0.43 10.88 -13.54
N GLY A 26 -0.05 11.99 -12.91
CA GLY A 26 -0.95 13.13 -12.69
C GLY A 26 -1.91 12.94 -11.50
N GLU A 27 -1.78 11.84 -10.76
CA GLU A 27 -2.64 11.51 -9.63
C GLU A 27 -2.10 12.08 -8.30
N LEU A 28 -3.00 12.35 -7.36
CA LEU A 28 -2.64 12.64 -5.97
C LEU A 28 -2.33 11.33 -5.24
N GLN A 29 -1.05 11.07 -4.97
CA GLN A 29 -0.61 9.81 -4.39
C GLN A 29 -0.65 9.86 -2.86
N LEU A 30 -1.25 8.84 -2.24
CA LEU A 30 -1.24 8.70 -0.78
C LEU A 30 0.19 8.61 -0.22
N THR A 31 1.12 8.02 -0.96
CA THR A 31 2.53 7.91 -0.58
C THR A 31 3.20 9.28 -0.45
N ASP A 32 2.84 10.24 -1.30
CA ASP A 32 3.42 11.58 -1.28
C ASP A 32 2.96 12.32 -0.01
N ALA A 33 1.71 12.12 0.40
CA ALA A 33 1.19 12.65 1.67
C ALA A 33 1.86 12.02 2.89
N ILE A 34 2.15 10.70 2.85
CA ILE A 34 2.90 10.02 3.93
C ILE A 34 4.34 10.55 4.01
N VAL A 35 5.02 10.72 2.86
CA VAL A 35 6.36 11.31 2.79
C VAL A 35 6.37 12.73 3.35
N LEU A 36 5.36 13.54 3.02
CA LEU A 36 5.21 14.88 3.57
C LEU A 36 5.11 14.86 5.10
N LEU A 37 4.28 14.00 5.68
CA LEU A 37 4.18 13.87 7.15
C LEU A 37 5.51 13.44 7.79
N ILE A 38 6.26 12.53 7.15
CA ILE A 38 7.59 12.12 7.62
C ILE A 38 8.54 13.32 7.62
N SER A 39 8.55 14.12 6.54
CA SER A 39 9.41 15.31 6.45
C SER A 39 9.08 16.39 7.49
N GLU A 40 7.83 16.41 7.98
CA GLU A 40 7.36 17.28 9.06
C GLU A 40 7.64 16.73 10.46
N GLY A 41 8.42 15.64 10.56
CA GLY A 41 8.82 15.05 11.82
C GLY A 41 7.77 14.16 12.48
N ARG A 42 6.70 13.79 11.77
CA ARG A 42 5.74 12.82 12.32
C ARG A 42 6.32 11.40 12.23
N PRO A 43 6.24 10.62 13.32
CA PRO A 43 6.75 9.25 13.31
C PRO A 43 5.90 8.38 12.39
N VAL A 44 6.56 7.63 11.51
CA VAL A 44 5.95 6.58 10.69
C VAL A 44 6.76 5.31 10.89
N HIS A 45 6.06 4.24 11.23
CA HIS A 45 6.64 2.92 11.48
C HIS A 45 6.13 1.93 10.44
N VAL A 46 6.91 0.87 10.22
CA VAL A 46 6.55 -0.22 9.30
C VAL A 46 6.50 -1.54 10.05
N VAL A 47 5.51 -2.36 9.73
CA VAL A 47 5.47 -3.77 10.12
C VAL A 47 5.79 -4.58 8.89
N VAL A 48 6.84 -5.40 8.98
CA VAL A 48 7.19 -6.36 7.93
C VAL A 48 6.28 -7.57 8.12
N HIS A 49 5.37 -7.79 7.16
CA HIS A 49 4.51 -8.95 7.18
C HIS A 49 5.33 -10.21 6.91
N ASP A 50 5.23 -11.18 7.81
CA ASP A 50 5.78 -12.52 7.64
C ASP A 50 4.66 -13.45 7.16
N GLY A 51 4.61 -13.66 5.84
CA GLY A 51 3.56 -14.43 5.18
C GLY A 51 3.54 -14.21 3.66
N ILE A 52 2.66 -14.94 2.98
CA ILE A 52 2.51 -14.86 1.53
C ILE A 52 1.60 -13.70 1.17
N ARG A 53 2.12 -12.77 0.36
CA ARG A 53 1.33 -11.70 -0.25
C ARG A 53 0.99 -12.07 -1.70
N HIS A 54 -0.30 -12.07 -2.02
CA HIS A 54 -0.78 -12.12 -3.40
C HIS A 54 -1.11 -10.72 -3.92
N ASP A 55 -0.46 -10.30 -5.01
CA ASP A 55 -0.82 -9.07 -5.72
C ASP A 55 -1.81 -9.38 -6.83
N LEU A 56 -3.10 -9.18 -6.57
CA LEU A 56 -4.17 -9.48 -7.52
C LEU A 56 -4.38 -8.36 -8.56
N GLY A 57 -3.63 -7.24 -8.46
CA GLY A 57 -3.79 -6.09 -9.35
C GLY A 57 -3.17 -6.28 -10.74
N ASN A 58 -2.50 -7.40 -10.98
CA ASN A 58 -1.88 -7.72 -12.27
C ASN A 58 -2.02 -9.21 -12.61
N PRO A 59 -2.06 -9.59 -13.91
CA PRO A 59 -2.25 -10.99 -14.30
C PRO A 59 -1.19 -11.96 -13.76
N ALA A 60 0.06 -11.53 -13.67
CA ALA A 60 1.16 -12.36 -13.21
C ALA A 60 1.07 -12.69 -11.71
N GLY A 61 0.42 -11.86 -10.90
CA GLY A 61 0.13 -12.16 -9.49
C GLY A 61 -1.22 -12.84 -9.27
N PHE A 62 -2.23 -12.53 -10.11
CA PHE A 62 -3.57 -13.12 -10.02
C PHE A 62 -3.61 -14.62 -10.35
N ILE A 63 -2.94 -15.04 -11.44
CA ILE A 63 -2.98 -16.44 -11.90
C ILE A 63 -2.38 -17.39 -10.85
N PRO A 64 -1.16 -17.17 -10.32
CA PRO A 64 -0.60 -18.04 -9.30
C PRO A 64 -1.42 -18.07 -8.01
N ALA A 65 -1.96 -16.92 -7.59
CA ALA A 65 -2.84 -16.85 -6.42
C ALA A 65 -4.08 -17.73 -6.61
N SER A 66 -4.71 -17.67 -7.78
CA SER A 66 -5.89 -18.48 -8.10
C SER A 66 -5.57 -19.98 -8.05
N VAL A 67 -4.41 -20.39 -8.57
CA VAL A 67 -3.94 -21.79 -8.51
C VAL A 67 -3.68 -22.23 -7.07
N GLU A 68 -2.97 -21.43 -6.26
CA GLU A 68 -2.67 -21.76 -4.86
C GLU A 68 -3.95 -21.96 -4.05
N PHE A 69 -4.93 -21.07 -4.19
CA PHE A 69 -6.20 -21.20 -3.51
C PHE A 69 -7.04 -22.36 -4.05
N GLY A 70 -6.98 -22.63 -5.36
CA GLY A 70 -7.62 -23.80 -5.98
C GLY A 70 -7.06 -25.14 -5.46
N LEU A 71 -5.74 -25.25 -5.29
CA LEU A 71 -5.10 -26.45 -4.73
C LEU A 71 -5.45 -26.69 -3.25
N ARG A 72 -5.79 -25.64 -2.50
CA ARG A 72 -6.24 -25.72 -1.10
C ARG A 72 -7.75 -25.90 -0.98
N HIS A 73 -8.48 -25.90 -2.09
CA HIS A 73 -9.92 -25.99 -2.07
C HIS A 73 -10.36 -27.41 -1.65
N PRO A 74 -11.25 -27.55 -0.65
CA PRO A 74 -11.58 -28.85 -0.05
C PRO A 74 -12.55 -29.71 -0.89
N LYS A 75 -13.01 -29.20 -2.04
CA LYS A 75 -13.83 -29.93 -3.02
C LYS A 75 -13.06 -30.02 -4.31
#